data_AF-A0A2T7T9S7-F1
#
_entry.id   AF-A0A2T7T9S7-F1
#
_cell.length_a   1.000
_cell.length_b   1.000
_cell.length_c   1.000
_cell.angle_alpha   90.00
_cell.angle_beta   90.00
_cell.angle_gamma   90.00
#
_symmetry.space_group_name_H-M   'P 1'
#
loop_
_entity.id
_entity.type
_entity.pdbx_description
1 polymer ?
#
loop_
_entity_poly.entity_id
_entity_poly.type
_entity_poly.pdbx_seq_one_letter_code
_entity_poly.pdbx_strand_id
1 'polypeptide(L)'
;MLRRSLDGGCTWQPLHVVADAGRDTVGNPAPVIDPSSGDVVLVTCRTIGGATKRQVVAGAVAGSVRRVYVQRSTDGGLTLSVPFRPQPLIEGPVVEGSVLQVRGLTGYEPLLYSGPSDAMERLRMQVRASGDGGRSWRPVWTVSPERAGYSDLVQTGAGTVGLLYETGQRTSHDTIRFTRLPRVWRLVP
;
A
#
# COMPACT_ATOMS: atom_id res chain seq x y z
N MET A 1 -5.25 12.69 -5.52
CA MET A 1 -5.63 13.33 -6.81
C MET A 1 -5.45 12.31 -7.92
N LEU A 2 -6.16 12.46 -9.04
CA LEU A 2 -6.09 11.61 -10.23
C LEU A 2 -6.02 12.49 -11.47
N ARG A 3 -5.27 12.04 -12.47
CA ARG A 3 -5.39 12.45 -13.86
C ARG A 3 -5.47 11.19 -14.71
N ARG A 4 -6.28 11.20 -15.77
CA ARG A 4 -6.39 10.08 -16.71
C ARG A 4 -6.04 10.52 -18.11
N SER A 5 -5.52 9.58 -18.88
CA SER A 5 -5.45 9.67 -20.34
C SER A 5 -6.39 8.61 -20.92
N LEU A 6 -7.05 8.95 -22.03
CA LEU A 6 -7.91 8.03 -22.80
C LEU A 6 -7.29 7.69 -24.16
N ASP A 7 -6.07 8.14 -24.42
CA ASP A 7 -5.39 8.09 -25.71
C ASP A 7 -3.93 7.61 -25.56
N GLY A 8 -3.69 6.71 -24.61
CA GLY A 8 -2.36 6.09 -24.44
C GLY A 8 -1.30 7.01 -23.83
N GLY A 9 -1.71 8.10 -23.19
CA GLY A 9 -0.83 9.07 -22.52
C GLY A 9 -0.58 10.35 -23.29
N CYS A 10 -1.15 10.52 -24.50
CA CYS A 10 -0.95 11.70 -25.33
C CYS A 10 -1.59 12.96 -24.73
N THR A 11 -2.83 12.86 -24.26
CA THR A 11 -3.51 13.93 -23.54
C THR A 11 -3.99 13.45 -22.17
N TRP A 12 -4.06 14.40 -21.24
CA TRP A 12 -4.48 14.14 -19.88
C TRP A 12 -5.65 15.04 -19.53
N GLN A 13 -6.72 14.43 -19.02
CA GLN A 13 -7.85 15.17 -18.47
C GLN A 13 -7.41 16.11 -17.34
N PRO A 14 -8.25 17.12 -17.00
CA PRO A 14 -8.06 17.94 -15.83
C PRO A 14 -7.88 17.12 -14.54
N LEU A 15 -7.22 17.73 -13.56
CA LEU A 15 -7.01 17.16 -12.24
C LEU A 15 -8.34 16.89 -11.55
N HIS A 16 -8.49 15.68 -11.00
CA HIS A 16 -9.64 15.28 -10.19
C HIS A 16 -9.23 14.97 -8.74
N VAL A 17 -9.99 15.47 -7.76
CA VAL A 17 -9.76 15.19 -6.34
C VAL A 17 -10.56 13.94 -5.95
N VAL A 18 -9.86 12.81 -5.86
CA VAL A 18 -10.45 11.49 -5.54
C VAL A 18 -10.77 11.31 -4.06
N ALA A 19 -10.01 11.97 -3.17
CA ALA A 19 -10.20 11.91 -1.74
C ALA A 19 -9.81 13.25 -1.12
N ASP A 20 -10.71 13.80 -0.31
CA ASP A 20 -10.47 14.92 0.59
C ASP A 20 -10.73 14.44 2.02
N ALA A 21 -9.77 14.69 2.92
CA ALA A 21 -9.84 14.29 4.31
C ALA A 21 -10.24 15.46 5.24
N GLY A 22 -10.55 16.64 4.67
CA GLY A 22 -10.85 17.85 5.42
C GLY A 22 -9.69 18.23 6.35
N ARG A 23 -9.93 18.16 7.66
CA ARG A 23 -8.91 18.45 8.70
C ARG A 23 -7.89 17.33 8.90
N ASP A 24 -8.19 16.14 8.42
CA ASP A 24 -7.31 14.97 8.51
C ASP A 24 -6.33 14.98 7.34
N THR A 25 -5.33 14.09 7.38
CA THR A 25 -4.41 13.92 6.25
C THR A 25 -4.67 12.59 5.55
N VAL A 26 -4.63 12.59 4.22
CA VAL A 26 -4.62 11.40 3.36
C VAL A 26 -3.44 11.49 2.41
N GLY A 27 -2.70 10.40 2.25
CA GLY A 27 -1.53 10.35 1.38
C GLY A 27 -1.06 8.93 1.13
N ASN A 28 0.12 8.81 0.53
CA ASN A 28 0.74 7.54 0.16
C ASN A 28 -0.21 6.62 -0.65
N PRO A 29 -0.77 7.11 -1.77
CA PRO A 29 -1.73 6.32 -2.55
C PRO A 29 -1.03 5.21 -3.33
N ALA A 30 -1.48 3.97 -3.14
CA ALA A 30 -1.08 2.81 -3.94
C ALA A 30 -2.33 2.15 -4.56
N PRO A 31 -2.68 2.50 -5.82
CA PRO A 31 -3.79 1.90 -6.54
C PRO A 31 -3.41 0.59 -7.23
N VAL A 32 -4.33 -0.36 -7.29
CA VAL A 32 -4.24 -1.59 -8.07
C VAL A 32 -5.61 -1.92 -8.67
N ILE A 33 -5.65 -2.62 -9.80
CA ILE A 33 -6.90 -3.12 -10.37
C ILE A 33 -7.17 -4.54 -9.86
N ASP A 34 -8.37 -4.77 -9.33
CA ASP A 34 -8.90 -6.11 -9.08
C ASP A 34 -9.42 -6.71 -10.40
N PRO A 35 -8.76 -7.73 -10.96
CA PRO A 35 -9.15 -8.28 -12.25
C PRO A 35 -10.53 -8.92 -12.32
N SER A 36 -11.03 -9.42 -11.20
CA SER A 36 -12.30 -10.14 -11.18
C SER A 36 -13.49 -9.21 -11.45
N SER A 37 -13.32 -7.92 -11.18
CA SER A 37 -14.38 -6.90 -11.20
C SER A 37 -14.05 -5.69 -12.08
N GLY A 38 -12.77 -5.41 -12.31
CA GLY A 38 -12.30 -4.16 -12.92
C GLY A 38 -12.19 -2.99 -11.93
N ASP A 39 -12.51 -3.21 -10.64
CA ASP A 39 -12.51 -2.15 -9.64
C ASP A 39 -11.08 -1.70 -9.31
N VAL A 40 -10.91 -0.41 -9.04
CA VAL A 40 -9.67 0.13 -8.45
C VAL A 40 -9.72 -0.13 -6.95
N VAL A 41 -8.75 -0.87 -6.44
CA VAL A 41 -8.46 -0.96 -5.00
C VAL A 41 -7.36 0.04 -4.68
N LEU A 42 -7.63 0.96 -3.77
CA LEU A 42 -6.70 2.02 -3.37
C LEU A 42 -6.29 1.84 -1.91
N VAL A 43 -4.99 1.67 -1.69
CA VAL A 43 -4.40 1.73 -0.35
C VAL A 43 -3.90 3.14 -0.07
N THR A 44 -4.23 3.69 1.09
CA THR A 44 -3.75 5.01 1.56
C THR A 44 -3.34 4.96 3.01
N CYS A 45 -2.47 5.88 3.42
CA CYS A 45 -2.23 6.19 4.83
C CYS A 45 -3.05 7.43 5.22
N ARG A 46 -3.73 7.38 6.37
CA ARG A 46 -4.42 8.56 6.92
C ARG A 46 -4.10 8.80 8.37
N THR A 47 -4.06 10.08 8.75
CA THR A 47 -3.99 10.52 10.16
C THR A 47 -5.32 11.10 10.55
N ILE A 48 -5.89 10.61 11.66
CA ILE A 48 -7.08 11.20 12.27
C ILE A 48 -6.63 12.29 13.25
N GLY A 49 -7.29 13.45 13.22
CA GLY A 49 -6.96 14.59 14.06
C GLY A 49 -5.95 15.49 13.36
N GLY A 50 -6.18 16.81 13.40
CA GLY A 50 -5.40 17.86 12.72
C GLY A 50 -3.95 18.01 13.19
N ALA A 51 -3.34 16.94 13.70
CA ALA A 51 -1.94 16.83 14.01
C ALA A 51 -1.11 16.74 12.73
N THR A 52 -0.05 17.54 12.69
CA THR A 52 1.00 17.44 11.67
C THR A 52 1.71 16.09 11.74
N LYS A 53 2.37 15.68 10.65
CA LYS A 53 3.24 14.47 10.65
C LYS A 53 4.24 14.47 11.81
N ARG A 54 4.86 15.62 12.11
CA ARG A 54 5.83 15.76 13.21
C ARG A 54 5.20 15.49 14.57
N GLN A 55 4.00 16.01 14.81
CA GLN A 55 3.26 15.78 16.06
C GLN A 55 2.84 14.33 16.24
N VAL A 56 2.42 13.65 15.15
CA VAL A 56 2.06 12.24 15.19
C VAL A 56 3.27 11.36 15.49
N VAL A 57 4.40 11.59 14.80
CA VAL A 57 5.65 10.86 15.04
C VAL A 57 6.17 11.10 16.46
N ALA A 58 5.98 12.31 17.02
CA ALA A 58 6.36 12.62 18.38
C ALA A 58 5.37 12.12 19.46
N GLY A 59 4.26 11.47 19.07
CA GLY A 59 3.20 11.07 20.01
C GLY A 59 2.53 12.25 20.73
N ALA A 60 2.64 13.48 20.19
CA ALA A 60 2.30 14.72 20.88
C ALA A 60 0.80 15.05 20.91
N VAL A 61 -0.03 14.28 20.20
CA VAL A 61 -1.49 14.49 20.15
C VAL A 61 -2.21 13.18 20.42
N ALA A 62 -2.85 13.09 21.59
CA ALA A 62 -3.65 11.95 21.99
C ALA A 62 -4.75 11.66 20.95
N GLY A 63 -4.88 10.39 20.55
CA GLY A 63 -5.85 9.97 19.53
C GLY A 63 -5.40 10.18 18.08
N SER A 64 -4.29 10.87 17.81
CA SER A 64 -3.72 11.00 16.47
C SER A 64 -2.97 9.75 16.05
N VAL A 65 -3.72 8.74 15.59
CA VAL A 65 -3.18 7.46 15.13
C VAL A 65 -3.22 7.42 13.61
N ARG A 66 -2.06 7.18 12.99
CA ARG A 66 -2.00 6.88 11.56
C ARG A 66 -2.44 5.44 11.32
N ARG A 67 -3.25 5.22 10.30
CA ARG A 67 -3.68 3.87 9.90
C ARG A 67 -3.59 3.71 8.39
N VAL A 68 -3.45 2.47 7.95
CA VAL A 68 -3.62 2.09 6.55
C VAL A 68 -5.11 1.91 6.28
N TYR A 69 -5.58 2.39 5.14
CA TYR A 69 -6.97 2.26 4.71
C TYR A 69 -6.98 1.64 3.31
N VAL A 70 -7.92 0.74 3.07
CA VAL A 70 -8.21 0.19 1.74
C VAL A 70 -9.58 0.70 1.30
N GLN A 71 -9.66 1.32 0.13
CA GLN A 71 -10.89 1.82 -0.48
C GLN A 71 -11.06 1.18 -1.86
N ARG A 72 -12.28 1.20 -2.37
CA ARG A 72 -12.59 0.66 -3.70
C ARG A 72 -13.31 1.68 -4.55
N SER A 73 -13.06 1.66 -5.85
CA SER A 73 -13.78 2.43 -6.85
C SER A 73 -14.27 1.51 -7.94
N THR A 74 -15.55 1.62 -8.25
CA THR A 74 -16.22 0.87 -9.33
C THR A 74 -16.38 1.72 -10.60
N ASP A 75 -15.83 2.93 -10.63
CA ASP A 75 -15.99 3.93 -11.70
C ASP A 75 -14.64 4.45 -12.24
N GLY A 76 -13.60 3.61 -12.15
CA GLY A 76 -12.27 3.92 -12.68
C GLY A 76 -11.53 5.01 -11.89
N GLY A 77 -11.77 5.09 -10.59
CA GLY A 77 -11.12 6.02 -9.67
C GLY A 77 -11.77 7.40 -9.58
N LEU A 78 -12.98 7.59 -10.10
CA LEU A 78 -13.70 8.87 -9.97
C LEU A 78 -14.21 9.07 -8.54
N THR A 79 -14.76 8.02 -7.95
CA THR A 79 -15.25 8.03 -6.57
C THR A 79 -14.70 6.83 -5.81
N LEU A 80 -14.54 6.99 -4.49
CA LEU A 80 -14.14 5.92 -3.58
C LEU A 80 -15.29 5.51 -2.68
N SER A 81 -15.33 4.23 -2.32
CA SER A 81 -16.26 3.66 -1.35
C SER A 81 -16.18 4.37 0.00
N VAL A 82 -17.33 4.77 0.54
CA VAL A 82 -17.50 5.41 1.86
C VAL A 82 -18.36 4.53 2.78
N PRO A 83 -18.22 4.62 4.12
CA PRO A 83 -17.24 5.45 4.84
C PRO A 83 -15.83 4.89 4.75
N PHE A 84 -14.83 5.76 4.88
CA PHE A 84 -13.43 5.33 4.94
C PHE A 84 -13.15 4.58 6.25
N ARG A 85 -12.77 3.31 6.15
CA ARG A 85 -12.45 2.47 7.31
C ARG A 85 -10.98 2.08 7.30
N PRO A 86 -10.28 2.16 8.44
CA PRO A 86 -8.95 1.58 8.56
C PRO A 86 -9.00 0.08 8.25
N GLN A 87 -7.93 -0.44 7.67
CA GLN A 87 -7.74 -1.87 7.47
C GLN A 87 -7.10 -2.46 8.74
N PRO A 88 -7.86 -3.17 9.60
CA PRO A 88 -7.35 -3.64 10.89
C PRO A 88 -6.24 -4.69 10.78
N LEU A 89 -6.12 -5.35 9.62
CA LEU A 89 -5.13 -6.41 9.39
C LEU A 89 -3.79 -5.88 8.82
N ILE A 90 -3.66 -4.56 8.66
CA ILE A 90 -2.42 -3.91 8.24
C ILE A 90 -2.01 -2.88 9.28
N GLU A 91 -1.00 -3.25 10.05
CA GLU A 91 -0.31 -2.37 10.98
C GLU A 91 0.97 -1.80 10.32
N GLY A 92 1.22 -0.51 10.48
CA GLY A 92 2.39 0.14 9.90
C GLY A 92 2.45 1.65 10.18
N PRO A 93 3.65 2.25 10.10
CA PRO A 93 3.87 3.65 10.39
C PRO A 93 3.52 4.54 9.18
N VAL A 94 3.87 5.83 9.27
CA VAL A 94 3.70 6.79 8.16
C VAL A 94 4.72 6.58 7.05
N VAL A 95 4.36 5.79 6.05
CA VAL A 95 5.25 5.45 4.96
C VAL A 95 4.43 4.99 3.76
N GLU A 96 4.94 5.23 2.56
CA GLU A 96 4.33 4.62 1.39
C GLU A 96 4.73 3.15 1.33
N GLY A 97 3.76 2.35 0.87
CA GLY A 97 3.93 0.94 0.59
C GLY A 97 3.41 0.69 -0.81
N SER A 98 3.65 -0.51 -1.33
CA SER A 98 3.25 -0.88 -2.69
C SER A 98 2.24 -2.00 -2.67
N VAL A 99 1.33 -1.99 -3.64
CA VAL A 99 0.32 -3.02 -3.84
C VAL A 99 0.47 -3.57 -5.24
N LEU A 100 0.53 -4.89 -5.35
CA LEU A 100 0.71 -5.58 -6.63
C LEU A 100 -0.29 -6.72 -6.77
N GLN A 101 -1.02 -6.73 -7.88
CA GLN A 101 -1.81 -7.89 -8.29
C GLN A 101 -0.87 -8.88 -8.99
N VAL A 102 -0.64 -10.04 -8.36
CA VAL A 102 0.14 -11.13 -8.97
C VAL A 102 -0.71 -11.83 -10.01
N ARG A 103 -0.14 -12.06 -11.20
CA ARG A 103 -0.79 -12.67 -12.36
C ARG A 103 -0.14 -13.97 -12.80
N GLY A 104 -0.90 -14.78 -13.53
CA GLY A 104 -0.40 -16.00 -14.17
C GLY A 104 -0.14 -17.14 -13.20
N LEU A 105 -0.82 -17.12 -12.05
CA LEU A 105 -0.83 -18.22 -11.08
C LEU A 105 -2.18 -18.94 -11.20
N THR A 106 -2.18 -20.10 -11.84
CA THR A 106 -3.39 -20.90 -12.06
C THR A 106 -4.13 -21.17 -10.75
N GLY A 107 -5.41 -20.78 -10.68
CA GLY A 107 -6.28 -21.01 -9.53
C GLY A 107 -6.15 -20.02 -8.38
N TYR A 108 -5.15 -19.11 -8.38
CA TYR A 108 -4.99 -18.13 -7.30
C TYR A 108 -4.10 -16.95 -7.71
N GLU A 109 -4.69 -15.78 -7.94
CA GLU A 109 -4.01 -14.52 -8.25
C GLU A 109 -4.12 -13.54 -7.08
N PRO A 110 -3.21 -13.55 -6.09
CA PRO A 110 -3.34 -12.71 -4.91
C PRO A 110 -2.92 -11.26 -5.16
N LEU A 111 -3.49 -10.36 -4.36
CA LEU A 111 -2.90 -9.06 -4.10
C LEU A 111 -1.77 -9.22 -3.07
N LEU A 112 -0.64 -8.57 -3.31
CA LEU A 112 0.43 -8.40 -2.35
C LEU A 112 0.49 -6.94 -1.90
N TYR A 113 0.79 -6.72 -0.63
CA TYR A 113 1.11 -5.40 -0.07
C TYR A 113 2.46 -5.47 0.62
N SER A 114 3.39 -4.58 0.28
CA SER A 114 4.64 -4.38 0.99
C SER A 114 4.59 -3.11 1.84
N GLY A 115 5.10 -3.22 3.07
CA GLY A 115 5.33 -2.07 3.93
C GLY A 115 5.91 -2.49 5.28
N PRO A 116 6.45 -1.55 6.05
CA PRO A 116 6.87 -1.80 7.43
C PRO A 116 5.71 -2.32 8.28
N SER A 117 6.02 -3.17 9.25
CA SER A 117 5.01 -3.85 10.08
C SER A 117 5.01 -3.45 11.55
N ASP A 118 5.84 -2.49 11.93
CA ASP A 118 5.78 -1.90 13.28
C ASP A 118 4.73 -0.79 13.33
N ALA A 119 3.98 -0.69 14.43
CA ALA A 119 2.87 0.24 14.56
C ALA A 119 3.31 1.71 14.49
N MET A 120 4.52 2.01 14.96
CA MET A 120 4.97 3.38 15.21
C MET A 120 6.23 3.70 14.41
N GLU A 121 7.14 2.75 14.31
CA GLU A 121 8.46 2.96 13.73
C GLU A 121 8.58 2.42 12.31
N ARG A 122 9.45 3.04 11.52
CA ARG A 122 9.86 2.55 10.20
C ARG A 122 10.79 1.35 10.36
N LEU A 123 10.22 0.20 10.71
CA LEU A 123 10.89 -1.05 11.03
C LEU A 123 10.16 -2.26 10.44
N ARG A 124 10.95 -3.30 10.16
CA ARG A 124 10.49 -4.64 9.74
C ARG A 124 9.69 -4.62 8.43
N MET A 125 10.38 -4.62 7.30
CA MET A 125 9.72 -4.73 5.98
C MET A 125 8.97 -6.07 5.89
N GLN A 126 7.66 -6.01 5.65
CA GLN A 126 6.78 -7.17 5.59
C GLN A 126 5.94 -7.15 4.32
N VAL A 127 5.72 -8.33 3.76
CA VAL A 127 4.76 -8.56 2.69
C VAL A 127 3.54 -9.26 3.28
N ARG A 128 2.35 -8.74 2.95
CA ARG A 128 1.05 -9.35 3.23
C ARG A 128 0.38 -9.76 1.94
N ALA A 129 -0.44 -10.79 1.99
CA ALA A 129 -1.22 -11.26 0.85
C ALA A 129 -2.72 -11.22 1.14
N SER A 130 -3.50 -10.93 0.10
CA SER A 130 -4.96 -11.00 0.08
C SER A 130 -5.40 -11.86 -1.10
N GLY A 131 -6.31 -12.81 -0.84
CA GLY A 131 -6.95 -13.64 -1.86
C GLY A 131 -8.37 -13.18 -2.22
N ASP A 132 -8.86 -12.11 -1.61
CA ASP A 132 -10.26 -11.68 -1.66
C ASP A 132 -10.42 -10.22 -2.11
N GLY A 133 -9.51 -9.76 -2.98
CA GLY A 133 -9.54 -8.41 -3.55
C GLY A 133 -9.25 -7.30 -2.51
N GLY A 134 -8.44 -7.61 -1.49
CA GLY A 134 -7.97 -6.66 -0.49
C GLY A 134 -8.89 -6.49 0.72
N ARG A 135 -9.90 -7.35 0.87
CA ARG A 135 -10.85 -7.31 2.00
C ARG A 135 -10.18 -7.82 3.29
N SER A 136 -9.46 -8.93 3.20
CA SER A 136 -8.63 -9.47 4.27
C SER A 136 -7.17 -9.61 3.85
N TRP A 137 -6.27 -9.53 4.83
CA TRP A 137 -4.83 -9.59 4.62
C TRP A 137 -4.20 -10.49 5.67
N ARG A 138 -3.17 -11.25 5.27
CA ARG A 138 -2.34 -12.02 6.19
C ARG A 138 -0.86 -11.77 5.91
N PRO A 139 0.01 -11.70 6.94
CA PRO A 139 1.45 -11.67 6.72
C PRO A 139 1.89 -12.95 6.01
N VAL A 140 2.76 -12.82 5.02
CA VAL A 140 3.33 -13.97 4.29
C VAL A 140 4.85 -14.02 4.40
N TRP A 141 5.51 -12.86 4.43
CA TRP A 141 6.97 -12.80 4.56
C TRP A 141 7.40 -11.59 5.38
N THR A 142 8.26 -11.81 6.38
CA THR A 142 9.09 -10.74 6.94
C THR A 142 10.40 -10.72 6.14
N VAL A 143 10.58 -9.67 5.33
CA VAL A 143 11.70 -9.55 4.38
C VAL A 143 12.99 -9.13 5.08
N SER A 144 12.86 -8.23 6.06
CA SER A 144 13.98 -7.74 6.85
C SER A 144 13.50 -7.31 8.23
N PRO A 145 14.24 -7.55 9.32
CA PRO A 145 13.93 -7.00 10.63
C PRO A 145 14.44 -5.55 10.81
N GLU A 146 15.22 -5.02 9.87
CA GLU A 146 15.88 -3.71 9.94
C GLU A 146 14.90 -2.53 9.81
N ARG A 147 15.44 -1.30 9.80
CA ARG A 147 14.66 -0.12 9.43
C ARG A 147 14.15 -0.25 8.02
N ALA A 148 12.90 0.14 7.81
CA ALA A 148 12.17 -0.10 6.59
C ALA A 148 11.34 1.12 6.23
N GLY A 149 11.53 1.64 5.02
CA GLY A 149 10.87 2.84 4.51
C GLY A 149 9.94 2.53 3.35
N TYR A 150 9.97 3.40 2.33
CA TYR A 150 9.19 3.28 1.11
C TYR A 150 9.51 1.96 0.40
N SER A 151 8.56 1.45 -0.36
CA SER A 151 8.75 0.17 -1.05
C SER A 151 7.97 0.08 -2.34
N ASP A 152 8.49 -0.67 -3.30
CA ASP A 152 7.83 -0.96 -4.55
C ASP A 152 7.93 -2.43 -4.96
N LEU A 153 6.80 -3.03 -5.32
CA LEU A 153 6.67 -4.41 -5.75
C LEU A 153 6.56 -4.47 -7.27
N VAL A 154 7.28 -5.40 -7.88
CA VAL A 154 7.23 -5.64 -9.32
C VAL A 154 7.18 -7.13 -9.63
N GLN A 155 6.27 -7.54 -10.51
CA GLN A 155 6.28 -8.90 -11.05
C GLN A 155 7.27 -8.95 -12.22
N THR A 156 8.33 -9.76 -12.10
CA THR A 156 9.38 -9.88 -13.12
C THR A 156 9.28 -11.16 -13.95
N GLY A 157 8.35 -12.05 -13.61
CA GLY A 157 8.07 -13.27 -14.38
C GLY A 157 6.90 -14.06 -13.80
N ALA A 158 6.60 -15.22 -14.40
CA ALA A 158 5.57 -16.13 -13.89
C ALA A 158 5.90 -16.53 -12.44
N GLY A 159 5.09 -16.06 -11.50
CA GLY A 159 5.30 -16.27 -10.07
C GLY A 159 6.65 -15.77 -9.52
N THR A 160 7.27 -14.78 -10.16
CA THR A 160 8.45 -14.10 -9.61
C THR A 160 8.12 -12.66 -9.32
N VAL A 161 8.27 -12.27 -8.06
CA VAL A 161 8.07 -10.90 -7.59
C VAL A 161 9.37 -10.38 -6.98
N GLY A 162 9.77 -9.19 -7.40
CA GLY A 162 10.82 -8.39 -6.79
C GLY A 162 10.22 -7.32 -5.88
N LEU A 163 10.99 -6.94 -4.87
CA LEU A 163 10.69 -5.87 -3.94
C LEU A 163 11.90 -4.93 -3.88
N LEU A 164 11.70 -3.67 -4.21
CA LEU A 164 12.64 -2.58 -3.96
C LEU A 164 12.20 -1.85 -2.69
N TYR A 165 13.09 -1.58 -1.74
CA TYR A 165 12.71 -0.85 -0.53
C TYR A 165 13.86 -0.09 0.12
N GLU A 166 13.51 1.01 0.78
CA GLU A 166 14.39 1.77 1.66
C GLU A 166 14.70 0.96 2.93
N THR A 167 15.98 0.77 3.26
CA THR A 167 16.42 0.02 4.45
C THR A 167 17.74 0.52 5.02
N GLY A 168 18.00 0.20 6.29
CA GLY A 168 19.26 0.55 6.94
C GLY A 168 19.34 0.20 8.42
N GLN A 169 20.53 0.37 8.98
CA GLN A 169 20.79 0.15 10.41
C GLN A 169 20.54 1.44 11.22
N ARG A 170 20.95 2.60 10.68
CA ARG A 170 20.84 3.90 11.37
C ARG A 170 19.50 4.56 11.08
N THR A 171 19.11 4.61 9.81
CA THR A 171 17.82 5.14 9.35
C THR A 171 17.25 4.26 8.25
N SER A 172 15.96 4.41 7.92
CA SER A 172 15.39 3.73 6.75
C SER A 172 15.99 4.24 5.43
N HIS A 173 16.57 5.45 5.40
CA HIS A 173 17.08 6.07 4.19
C HIS A 173 18.56 5.77 3.94
N ASP A 174 19.17 4.84 4.69
CA ASP A 174 20.60 4.56 4.52
C ASP A 174 20.90 3.94 3.15
N THR A 175 20.04 3.03 2.70
CA THR A 175 20.20 2.29 1.42
C THR A 175 18.85 1.98 0.79
N ILE A 176 18.86 1.68 -0.51
CA ILE A 176 17.74 1.03 -1.19
C ILE A 176 18.19 -0.38 -1.57
N ARG A 177 17.39 -1.40 -1.24
CA ARG A 177 17.69 -2.81 -1.51
C ARG A 177 16.65 -3.40 -2.45
N PHE A 178 17.11 -4.11 -3.48
CA PHE A 178 16.27 -5.01 -4.27
C PHE A 178 16.34 -6.42 -3.69
N THR A 179 15.20 -7.09 -3.54
CA THR A 179 15.10 -8.47 -3.04
C THR A 179 14.07 -9.23 -3.86
N ARG A 180 14.44 -10.40 -4.36
CA ARG A 180 13.48 -11.34 -4.93
C ARG A 180 12.73 -12.02 -3.79
N LEU A 181 11.40 -11.94 -3.81
CA LEU A 181 10.57 -12.59 -2.80
C LEU A 181 10.63 -14.12 -2.96
N PRO A 182 10.35 -14.88 -1.88
CA PRO A 182 10.15 -16.31 -1.98
C PRO A 182 9.09 -16.66 -3.03
N ARG A 183 9.19 -17.88 -3.57
CA ARG A 183 8.34 -18.42 -4.65
C ARG A 183 6.85 -18.19 -4.35
N VAL A 184 6.19 -17.26 -5.05
CA VAL A 184 4.82 -16.83 -4.71
C VAL A 184 3.76 -17.89 -4.99
N TRP A 185 4.03 -18.89 -5.84
CA TRP A 185 3.15 -20.05 -6.03
C TRP A 185 2.98 -20.91 -4.78
N ARG A 186 3.84 -20.74 -3.76
CA ARG A 186 3.63 -21.36 -2.45
C ARG A 186 2.48 -20.73 -1.64
N LEU A 187 1.90 -19.63 -2.13
CA LEU A 187 0.73 -19.01 -1.53
C LEU A 187 -0.60 -19.61 -2.02
N VAL A 188 -0.56 -20.44 -3.06
CA VAL A 188 -1.73 -21.18 -3.54
C VAL A 188 -2.19 -22.10 -2.39
N PRO A 189 -3.46 -22.00 -1.93
CA PRO A 189 -4.01 -22.84 -0.87
C PRO A 189 -3.97 -24.33 -1.17
#